data_AF-A0A4P2PT25-F1
#
_entry.id   AF-A0A4P2PT25-F1
#
_cell.length_a   1.000
_cell.length_b   1.000
_cell.length_c   1.000
_cell.angle_alpha   90.00
_cell.angle_beta   90.00
_cell.angle_gamma   90.00
#
_symmetry.space_group_name_H-M   'P 1'
#
loop_
_entity.id
_entity.type
_entity.pdbx_description
1 polymer ?
#
loop_
_entity_poly.entity_id
_entity_poly.type
_entity_poly.pdbx_seq_one_letter_code
_entity_poly.pdbx_strand_id
1 'polypeptide(L)'
;MAQTPVTALVRHIKVERASTADGDLLTYHAEVLRTLRGSPRSRLSYIAAVERGESSSLPGGPVLVTLCESGSTLYWPGTGSLFDASPTLLEAAEQRAASLDARQTHFELCEE
;
A
#
# COMPACT_ATOMS: atom_id res chain seq x y z
N MET A 1 15.64 0.63 -9.12
CA MET A 1 15.35 1.05 -7.74
C MET A 1 13.94 0.62 -7.43
N ALA A 2 13.84 -0.52 -6.76
CA ALA A 2 12.57 -1.09 -6.38
C ALA A 2 12.30 -0.75 -4.94
N GLN A 3 11.23 -0.01 -4.76
CA GLN A 3 11.02 0.85 -3.61
C GLN A 3 10.20 0.15 -2.53
N THR A 4 9.34 -0.81 -2.88
CA THR A 4 8.51 -1.56 -1.94
C THR A 4 8.30 -3.03 -2.38
N PRO A 5 8.11 -3.98 -1.44
CA PRO A 5 7.90 -5.39 -1.74
C PRO A 5 6.51 -5.70 -2.32
N VAL A 6 5.49 -4.95 -1.92
CA VAL A 6 4.10 -5.24 -2.27
C VAL A 6 3.53 -4.14 -3.15
N THR A 7 2.84 -4.54 -4.21
CA THR A 7 2.03 -3.65 -5.06
C THR A 7 0.75 -4.36 -5.43
N ALA A 8 -0.39 -3.73 -5.18
CA ALA A 8 -1.69 -4.32 -5.47
C ALA A 8 -2.71 -3.26 -5.91
N LEU A 9 -3.60 -3.67 -6.79
CA LEU A 9 -4.86 -2.96 -7.03
C LEU A 9 -5.87 -3.43 -5.99
N VAL A 10 -6.38 -2.50 -5.19
CA VAL A 10 -7.26 -2.79 -4.08
C VAL A 10 -8.51 -1.93 -4.09
N ARG A 11 -9.55 -2.41 -3.41
CA ARG A 11 -10.72 -1.60 -3.06
C ARG A 11 -10.83 -1.57 -1.54
N HIS A 12 -10.69 -0.38 -0.95
CA HIS A 12 -10.86 -0.22 0.49
C HIS A 12 -12.30 -0.44 0.91
N ILE A 13 -12.48 -1.17 2.01
CA ILE A 13 -13.78 -1.54 2.57
C ILE A 13 -14.01 -0.90 3.94
N LYS A 14 -12.95 -0.64 4.70
CA LYS A 14 -13.01 -0.07 6.04
C LYS A 14 -11.72 0.66 6.35
N VAL A 15 -11.83 1.73 7.12
CA VAL A 15 -10.69 2.35 7.81
C VAL A 15 -11.02 2.49 9.28
N GLU A 16 -10.06 2.16 10.13
CA GLU A 16 -10.12 2.32 11.58
C GLU A 16 -9.07 3.36 11.99
N ARG A 17 -9.38 4.16 13.01
CA ARG A 17 -8.45 5.13 13.59
C ARG A 17 -8.17 4.79 15.04
N ALA A 18 -6.91 4.83 15.42
CA ALA A 18 -6.47 4.84 16.81
C ALA A 18 -5.55 6.04 17.04
N SER A 19 -5.86 6.86 18.03
CA SER A 19 -4.98 7.97 18.43
C SER A 19 -3.87 7.46 19.34
N THR A 20 -2.66 7.93 19.08
CA THR A 20 -1.43 7.61 19.82
C THR A 20 -0.78 8.87 20.37
N ALA A 21 0.29 8.72 21.16
CA ALA A 21 1.06 9.86 21.64
C ALA A 21 1.63 10.70 20.47
N ASP A 22 2.09 10.02 19.42
CA ASP A 22 2.86 10.60 18.31
C ASP A 22 2.00 11.06 17.12
N GLY A 23 0.70 10.71 17.10
CA GLY A 23 -0.19 11.02 15.99
C GLY A 23 -1.39 10.10 15.95
N ASP A 24 -1.97 9.90 14.77
CA ASP A 24 -3.03 8.90 14.56
C ASP A 24 -2.50 7.73 13.72
N LEU A 25 -2.95 6.53 14.04
CA LEU A 25 -2.76 5.33 13.24
C LEU A 25 -4.06 4.99 12.53
N LEU A 26 -4.00 4.94 11.20
CA LEU A 26 -5.08 4.49 10.34
C LEU A 26 -4.83 3.05 9.91
N THR A 27 -5.76 2.16 10.19
CA THR A 27 -5.74 0.78 9.68
C THR A 27 -6.74 0.66 8.54
N TYR A 28 -6.22 0.49 7.34
CA TYR A 28 -7.01 0.29 6.13
C TYR A 28 -7.22 -1.20 5.89
N HIS A 29 -8.47 -1.59 5.68
CA HIS A 29 -8.86 -2.94 5.26
C HIS A 29 -9.32 -2.87 3.81
N ALA A 30 -8.81 -3.78 2.97
CA ALA A 30 -9.08 -3.76 1.54
C ALA A 30 -9.25 -5.16 0.95
N GLU A 31 -10.10 -5.23 -0.08
CA GLU A 31 -10.17 -6.37 -0.99
C GLU A 31 -9.12 -6.21 -2.08
N VAL A 32 -8.39 -7.29 -2.36
CA VAL A 32 -7.36 -7.29 -3.41
C VAL A 32 -8.00 -7.73 -4.71
N LEU A 33 -8.06 -6.81 -5.67
CA LEU A 33 -8.59 -7.08 -7.01
C LEU A 33 -7.52 -7.72 -7.90
N ARG A 34 -6.26 -7.29 -7.75
CA ARG A 34 -5.10 -7.82 -8.46
C ARG A 34 -3.83 -7.60 -7.66
N THR A 35 -3.02 -8.64 -7.50
CA THR A 35 -1.65 -8.51 -6.98
C THR A 35 -0.72 -8.26 -8.15
N LEU A 36 0.04 -7.16 -8.13
CA LEU A 36 1.04 -6.83 -9.16
C LEU A 36 2.44 -7.27 -8.73
N ARG A 37 2.76 -7.12 -7.45
CA ARG A 37 4.04 -7.52 -6.85
C ARG A 37 3.84 -8.07 -5.44
N GLY A 38 4.64 -9.08 -5.09
CA GLY A 38 4.61 -9.76 -3.80
C GLY A 38 3.72 -10.99 -3.79
N SER A 39 3.52 -11.57 -2.61
CA SER A 39 2.69 -12.77 -2.46
C SER A 39 1.22 -12.49 -2.81
N PRO A 40 0.56 -13.35 -3.62
CA PRO A 40 -0.86 -13.21 -3.94
C PRO A 40 -1.74 -13.21 -2.69
N ARG A 41 -2.69 -12.27 -2.62
CA ARG A 41 -3.65 -12.13 -1.51
C ARG A 41 -5.04 -11.85 -2.06
N SER A 42 -6.08 -12.29 -1.34
CA SER A 42 -7.47 -11.94 -1.62
C SER A 42 -7.94 -10.72 -0.81
N ARG A 43 -7.32 -10.50 0.35
CA ARG A 43 -7.55 -9.37 1.26
C ARG A 43 -6.24 -8.95 1.88
N LEU A 44 -6.16 -7.67 2.25
CA LEU A 44 -5.05 -7.15 3.03
C LEU A 44 -5.53 -6.09 4.01
N SER A 45 -4.74 -5.90 5.06
CA SER A 45 -4.84 -4.77 5.96
C SER A 45 -3.47 -4.11 6.07
N TYR A 46 -3.42 -2.79 6.13
CA TYR A 46 -2.16 -2.07 6.30
C TYR A 46 -2.33 -0.84 7.18
N ILE A 47 -1.24 -0.44 7.82
CA ILE A 47 -1.19 0.68 8.74
C ILE A 47 -0.61 1.91 8.04
N ALA A 48 -1.16 3.06 8.37
CA ALA A 48 -0.74 4.37 7.93
C ALA A 48 -0.61 5.28 9.15
N ALA A 49 0.62 5.70 9.47
CA ALA A 49 0.85 6.73 10.47
C ALA A 49 0.61 8.10 9.84
N VAL A 50 -0.26 8.91 10.46
CA VAL A 50 -0.66 10.23 9.94
C VAL A 50 -0.64 11.27 11.05
N GLU A 51 -0.59 12.54 10.67
CA GLU A 51 -0.71 13.63 11.63
C GLU A 51 -2.07 13.59 12.35
N ARG A 52 -2.10 14.10 13.58
CA ARG A 52 -3.32 14.08 14.40
C ARG A 52 -4.43 14.86 13.71
N GLY A 53 -5.57 14.20 13.50
CA GLY A 53 -6.73 14.81 12.84
C GLY A 53 -6.66 14.84 11.31
N GLU A 54 -5.62 14.27 10.69
CA GLU A 54 -5.56 14.11 9.24
C GLU A 54 -6.74 13.26 8.73
N SER A 55 -7.32 13.61 7.59
CA SER A 55 -8.50 12.95 7.05
C SER A 55 -8.24 11.50 6.65
N SER A 56 -9.10 10.58 7.08
CA SER A 56 -9.06 9.15 6.72
C SER A 56 -10.07 8.79 5.64
N SER A 57 -10.25 9.62 4.61
CA SER A 57 -11.24 9.34 3.56
C SER A 57 -10.88 8.07 2.80
N LEU A 58 -11.86 7.18 2.62
CA LEU A 58 -11.74 6.06 1.70
C LEU A 58 -11.87 6.57 0.27
N PRO A 59 -10.98 6.18 -0.66
CA PRO A 59 -11.17 6.44 -2.07
C PRO A 59 -12.52 5.88 -2.54
N GLY A 60 -13.24 6.61 -3.39
CA GLY A 60 -14.54 6.18 -3.92
C GLY A 60 -14.46 5.02 -4.92
N GLY A 61 -13.26 4.61 -5.32
CA GLY A 61 -13.02 3.55 -6.30
C GLY A 61 -11.74 2.75 -6.00
N PRO A 62 -11.39 1.79 -6.87
CA PRO A 62 -10.15 1.04 -6.74
C PRO A 62 -8.91 1.93 -6.82
N VAL A 63 -7.89 1.58 -6.05
CA VAL A 63 -6.60 2.28 -6.03
C VAL A 63 -5.44 1.32 -6.12
N LEU A 64 -4.36 1.79 -6.73
CA LEU A 64 -3.05 1.16 -6.66
C LEU A 64 -2.39 1.53 -5.35
N VAL A 65 -1.97 0.52 -4.59
CA VAL A 65 -1.23 0.71 -3.35
C VAL A 65 0.12 0.00 -3.43
N THR A 66 1.18 0.70 -3.00
CA THR A 66 2.51 0.14 -2.77
C THR A 66 2.80 0.13 -1.27
N LEU A 67 3.15 -1.04 -0.74
CA LEU A 67 3.28 -1.24 0.71
C LEU A 67 4.63 -1.87 1.05
N CYS A 68 5.14 -1.47 2.19
CA CYS A 68 6.23 -2.15 2.86
C CYS A 68 5.70 -3.26 3.78
N GLU A 69 6.57 -4.21 4.09
CA GLU A 69 6.26 -5.35 4.94
C GLU A 69 7.35 -5.48 6.00
N SER A 70 6.95 -5.46 7.28
CA SER A 70 7.82 -5.76 8.41
C SER A 70 7.21 -6.91 9.20
N GLY A 71 7.88 -8.07 9.21
CA GLY A 71 7.30 -9.32 9.68
C GLY A 71 6.03 -9.68 8.91
N SER A 72 4.88 -9.73 9.60
CA SER A 72 3.56 -9.96 9.00
C SER A 72 2.74 -8.69 8.77
N THR A 73 3.30 -7.52 9.09
CA THR A 73 2.59 -6.25 9.08
C THR A 73 2.89 -5.48 7.81
N LEU A 74 1.84 -5.11 7.09
CA LEU A 74 1.94 -4.19 5.96
C LEU A 74 1.78 -2.75 6.44
N TYR A 75 2.62 -1.85 5.91
CA TYR A 75 2.53 -0.44 6.24
C TYR A 75 2.74 0.44 5.02
N TRP A 76 2.14 1.63 5.09
CA TRP A 76 2.26 2.68 4.08
C TRP A 76 3.59 3.42 4.29
N PRO A 77 4.55 3.38 3.33
CA PRO A 77 5.84 4.06 3.51
C PRO A 77 5.78 5.59 3.30
N GLY A 78 4.58 6.16 3.12
CA GLY A 78 4.36 7.60 2.97
C GLY A 78 3.93 8.05 1.57
N THR A 79 3.97 9.37 1.36
CA THR A 79 3.43 10.04 0.16
C THR A 79 3.87 9.40 -1.15
N GLY A 80 2.93 9.26 -2.09
CA GLY A 80 3.21 8.66 -3.39
C GLY A 80 3.15 7.13 -3.42
N SER A 81 2.57 6.50 -2.40
CA SER A 81 2.34 5.04 -2.38
C SER A 81 0.89 4.63 -2.58
N LEU A 82 0.03 5.60 -2.91
CA LEU A 82 -1.37 5.37 -3.25
C LEU A 82 -1.73 6.23 -4.46
N PHE A 83 -2.32 5.61 -5.47
CA PHE A 83 -2.75 6.27 -6.70
C PHE A 83 -4.10 5.76 -7.16
N ASP A 84 -4.88 6.60 -7.82
CA ASP A 84 -6.10 6.17 -8.49
C ASP A 84 -5.79 5.14 -9.57
N ALA A 85 -6.69 4.17 -9.74
CA ALA A 85 -6.57 3.10 -10.72
C ALA A 85 -6.90 3.56 -12.16
N SER A 86 -6.24 4.61 -12.64
CA SER A 86 -6.36 5.02 -14.05
C SER A 86 -5.68 3.99 -14.97
N PRO A 87 -6.16 3.79 -16.22
CA PRO A 87 -5.56 2.83 -17.15
C PRO A 87 -4.06 3.02 -17.34
N THR A 88 -3.61 4.28 -17.48
CA THR A 88 -2.20 4.63 -17.67
C THR A 88 -1.34 4.27 -16.45
N LEU A 89 -1.84 4.51 -15.24
CA LEU A 89 -1.09 4.17 -14.01
C LEU A 89 -1.07 2.67 -13.76
N LEU A 90 -2.16 1.96 -14.09
CA LEU A 90 -2.21 0.50 -14.03
C LEU A 90 -1.17 -0.15 -14.95
N GLU A 91 -1.13 0.28 -16.21
CA GLU A 91 -0.17 -0.23 -17.18
C GLU A 91 1.28 0.06 -16.74
N ALA A 92 1.54 1.29 -16.27
CA ALA A 92 2.86 1.65 -15.75
C ALA A 92 3.26 0.81 -14.53
N ALA A 93 2.33 0.56 -13.60
CA ALA A 93 2.56 -0.27 -12.42
C ALA A 93 2.82 -1.73 -12.79
N GLU A 94 2.10 -2.27 -13.77
CA GLU A 94 2.29 -3.63 -14.29
C GLU A 94 3.66 -3.80 -14.96
N GLN A 95 4.01 -2.89 -15.88
CA GLN A 95 5.31 -2.90 -16.54
C GLN A 95 6.45 -2.77 -15.53
N ARG A 96 6.28 -1.89 -14.54
CA ARG A 96 7.27 -1.71 -13.48
C ARG A 96 7.39 -2.98 -12.66
N ALA A 97 6.30 -3.56 -12.18
CA ALA A 97 6.33 -4.79 -11.40
C ALA A 97 7.02 -5.95 -12.13
N ALA A 98 6.74 -6.12 -13.43
CA ALA A 98 7.36 -7.14 -14.27
C ALA A 98 8.88 -6.95 -14.47
N SER A 99 9.36 -5.70 -14.40
CA SER A 99 10.79 -5.38 -14.57
C SER A 99 11.65 -5.58 -13.32
N LEU A 100 11.05 -5.86 -12.16
CA LEU A 100 11.74 -5.91 -10.87
C LEU A 100 12.17 -7.33 -10.51
N ASP A 101 13.34 -7.48 -9.89
CA ASP A 101 13.80 -8.79 -9.41
C ASP A 101 12.87 -9.28 -8.29
N ALA A 102 12.31 -10.47 -8.48
CA ALA A 102 11.46 -11.14 -7.51
C ALA A 102 12.21 -11.58 -6.24
N ARG A 103 13.54 -11.69 -6.31
CA ARG A 103 14.42 -12.09 -5.19
C ARG A 103 14.99 -10.90 -4.42
N GLN A 104 14.61 -9.68 -4.80
CA GLN A 104 15.06 -8.51 -4.08
C GLN A 104 14.53 -8.53 -2.64
N THR A 105 15.44 -8.31 -1.69
CA THR A 105 15.14 -8.28 -0.26
C THR A 105 15.31 -6.91 0.37
N HIS A 106 15.98 -5.97 -0.31
CA HIS A 106 16.20 -4.60 0.17
C HIS A 106 15.34 -3.61 -0.60
N PHE A 107 14.58 -2.77 0.10
CA PHE A 107 13.61 -1.84 -0.47
C PHE A 107 13.81 -0.45 0.11
N GLU A 108 14.14 0.51 -0.75
CA GLU A 108 14.68 1.82 -0.33
C GLU A 108 13.67 2.73 0.39
N LEU A 109 12.37 2.46 0.27
CA LEU A 109 11.32 3.20 0.98
C LEU A 109 10.80 2.44 2.20
N CYS A 110 11.32 1.25 2.46
CA CYS A 110 10.94 0.49 3.64
C CYS A 110 11.97 0.74 4.74
N GLU A 111 11.47 1.09 5.91
CA GLU A 111 12.26 1.04 7.13
C GLU A 111 12.74 -0.40 7.34
N GLU A 112 13.99 -0.55 7.76
CA GLU A 112 14.63 -1.84 8.07
C GLU A 112 14.07 -2.49 9.34
#